data_AF-A0A5N6SYR4-F1
#
_entry.id   AF-A0A5N6SYR4-F1
#
_cell.length_a   1.000
_cell.length_b   1.000
_cell.length_c   1.000
_cell.angle_alpha   90.00
_cell.angle_beta   90.00
_cell.angle_gamma   90.00
#
_symmetry.space_group_name_H-M   'P 1'
#
loop_
_entity.id
_entity.type
_entity.pdbx_description
1 polymer ?
#
loop_
_entity_poly.entity_id
_entity_poly.type
_entity_poly.pdbx_seq_one_letter_code
_entity_poly.pdbx_strand_id
1 'polypeptide(L)'
;MGFQPSPEEQFAGITHIDDKSYSLNSTELAVPSSDWNDIHLKALRVVLLECENERYSSSVLVQEVAELLGQVMEHATQVGGWRDQEAFVLSMHGTHLGLTTAHFSAAYLAYVNSSMMPQTERLWVRRSEAFDLKTRSGRARALQLSIGIFEYLRSGSAEIGLLQTIFQ
;
A
#
# COMPACT_ATOMS: atom_id res chain seq x y z
N MET A 1 -4.68 -2.41 -32.27
CA MET A 1 -3.98 -1.12 -32.45
C MET A 1 -3.21 -0.88 -31.17
N GLY A 2 -1.87 -0.84 -31.25
CA GLY A 2 -1.02 -0.58 -30.08
C GLY A 2 -1.07 0.91 -29.75
N PHE A 3 -1.27 1.25 -28.48
CA PHE A 3 -1.23 2.63 -28.02
C PHE A 3 0.21 3.15 -28.14
N GLN A 4 0.40 4.23 -28.90
CA GLN A 4 1.66 4.98 -28.95
C GLN A 4 1.45 6.26 -28.13
N PRO A 5 2.12 6.41 -26.97
CA PRO A 5 2.02 7.62 -26.18
C PRO A 5 2.57 8.81 -26.96
N SER A 6 1.89 9.94 -26.81
CA SER A 6 2.22 11.21 -27.44
C SER A 6 3.59 11.73 -26.98
N PRO A 7 4.25 12.62 -27.75
CA PRO A 7 5.55 13.20 -27.38
C PRO A 7 5.51 13.92 -26.01
N GLU A 8 4.39 14.52 -25.64
CA GLU A 8 4.24 15.19 -24.34
C GLU A 8 4.19 14.17 -23.19
N GLU A 9 3.57 13.00 -23.39
CA GLU A 9 3.55 11.90 -22.40
C GLU A 9 4.90 11.20 -22.26
N GLN A 10 5.76 11.25 -23.28
CA GLN A 10 7.14 10.75 -23.22
C GLN A 10 8.05 11.69 -22.42
N PHE A 11 7.75 12.99 -22.42
CA PHE A 11 8.50 14.01 -21.68
C PHE A 11 7.93 14.32 -20.28
N ALA A 12 6.70 13.88 -19.98
CA ALA A 12 6.08 13.98 -18.65
C ALA A 12 6.59 12.94 -17.63
N GLY A 13 7.72 12.28 -17.90
CA GLY A 13 8.50 11.64 -16.86
C GLY A 13 8.84 12.70 -15.82
N ILE A 14 8.39 12.48 -14.58
CA ILE A 14 8.60 13.39 -13.45
C ILE A 14 10.12 13.63 -13.32
N THR A 15 10.59 14.74 -13.87
CA THR A 15 12.01 15.14 -13.90
C THR A 15 12.35 16.13 -12.79
N HIS A 16 11.38 16.46 -11.94
CA HIS A 16 11.56 17.28 -10.76
C HIS A 16 10.93 16.57 -9.55
N ILE A 17 11.70 15.64 -8.98
CA ILE A 17 11.60 15.39 -7.54
C ILE A 17 12.44 16.51 -6.92
N ASP A 18 11.84 17.30 -6.04
CA ASP A 18 12.51 18.42 -5.37
C ASP A 18 13.88 17.99 -4.85
N ASP A 19 14.90 18.74 -5.26
CA ASP A 19 16.34 18.53 -5.04
C ASP A 19 16.73 18.85 -3.59
N LYS A 20 15.97 18.32 -2.62
CA LYS A 20 16.48 18.17 -1.27
C LYS A 20 17.50 17.04 -1.35
N SER A 21 18.77 17.38 -1.17
CA SER A 21 19.88 16.42 -1.20
C SER A 21 19.70 15.36 -0.11
N TYR A 22 18.95 14.31 -0.40
CA TYR A 22 18.94 13.11 0.41
C TYR A 22 20.20 12.34 0.05
N SER A 23 21.01 12.05 1.07
CA SER A 23 22.22 11.25 0.92
C SER A 23 21.88 9.95 0.19
N LEU A 24 22.47 9.74 -1.00
CA LEU A 24 22.38 8.49 -1.77
C LEU A 24 22.96 7.27 -1.03
N ASN A 25 23.57 7.49 0.14
CA ASN A 25 24.03 6.44 1.04
C ASN A 25 22.98 6.07 2.11
N SER A 26 21.81 6.72 2.10
CA SER A 26 20.68 6.35 2.94
C SER A 26 19.84 5.32 2.21
N THR A 27 19.77 4.11 2.74
CA THR A 27 18.79 3.08 2.35
C THR A 27 17.35 3.44 2.73
N GLU A 28 17.13 4.61 3.33
CA GLU A 28 15.81 5.06 3.72
C GLU A 28 15.20 5.95 2.65
N LEU A 29 14.33 5.34 1.84
CA LEU A 29 13.26 6.03 1.13
C LEU A 29 12.19 6.51 2.16
N ALA A 30 12.62 7.17 3.23
CA ALA A 30 11.78 7.60 4.33
C ALA A 30 11.18 8.97 4.02
N VAL A 31 10.29 9.04 3.02
CA VAL A 31 9.34 10.15 2.93
C VAL A 31 8.26 9.87 3.97
N PRO A 32 8.07 10.72 5.01
CA PRO A 32 7.00 10.55 5.98
C PRO A 32 5.66 10.40 5.26
N SER A 33 4.78 9.50 5.72
CA SER A 33 3.48 9.26 5.08
C SER A 33 2.62 10.54 4.94
N SER A 34 2.86 11.54 5.79
CA SER A 34 2.23 12.86 5.75
C SER A 34 2.59 13.70 4.51
N ASP A 35 3.73 13.42 3.88
CA ASP A 35 4.26 14.20 2.76
C ASP A 35 3.86 13.59 1.40
N TRP A 36 3.22 12.42 1.43
CA TRP A 36 2.73 11.75 0.25
C TRP A 36 1.48 12.45 -0.31
N ASN A 37 1.29 12.34 -1.62
CA ASN A 37 0.13 12.90 -2.33
C ASN A 37 -0.24 12.05 -3.56
N ASP A 38 -1.22 12.49 -4.35
CA ASP A 38 -1.71 11.77 -5.54
C ASP A 38 -0.63 11.44 -6.58
N ILE A 39 0.45 12.23 -6.65
CA ILE A 39 1.58 11.96 -7.56
C ILE A 39 2.26 10.64 -7.15
N HIS A 40 2.34 10.37 -5.85
CA HIS A 40 2.93 9.14 -5.32
C HIS A 40 2.08 7.91 -5.67
N LEU A 41 0.74 8.00 -5.56
CA LEU A 41 -0.14 6.92 -6.00
C LEU A 41 0.00 6.62 -7.49
N LYS A 42 0.15 7.64 -8.33
CA LYS A 42 0.39 7.48 -9.77
C LYS A 42 1.75 6.86 -10.05
N ALA A 43 2.78 7.29 -9.34
CA ALA A 43 4.13 6.74 -9.45
C ALA A 43 4.17 5.25 -9.06
N LEU A 44 3.46 4.87 -8.00
CA LEU A 44 3.29 3.49 -7.55
C LEU A 44 2.29 2.68 -8.38
N ARG A 45 1.61 3.32 -9.34
CA ARG A 45 0.60 2.72 -10.21
C ARG A 45 -0.49 1.98 -9.42
N VAL A 46 -0.97 2.64 -8.36
CA VAL A 46 -2.00 2.10 -7.48
C VAL A 46 -3.33 2.02 -8.21
N VAL A 47 -3.96 0.85 -8.11
CA VAL A 47 -5.32 0.61 -8.57
C VAL A 47 -6.16 0.25 -7.36
N LEU A 48 -7.10 1.14 -7.04
CA LEU A 48 -8.06 0.90 -5.98
C LEU A 48 -9.17 -0.01 -6.52
N LEU A 49 -9.42 -1.11 -5.81
CA LEU A 49 -10.63 -1.90 -5.98
C LEU A 49 -11.71 -1.28 -5.09
N GLU A 50 -12.58 -0.48 -5.71
CA GLU A 50 -13.56 0.36 -5.01
C GLU A 50 -14.57 -0.46 -4.19
N CYS A 51 -14.91 0.06 -3.01
CA CYS A 51 -16.09 -0.32 -2.25
C CYS A 51 -17.15 0.77 -2.45
N GLU A 52 -18.32 0.40 -2.99
CA GLU A 52 -19.33 1.34 -3.54
C GLU A 52 -19.90 2.39 -2.56
N ASN A 53 -19.60 2.29 -1.25
CA ASN A 53 -20.28 3.05 -0.20
C ASN A 53 -19.42 4.08 0.55
N GLU A 54 -18.12 4.17 0.30
CA GLU A 54 -17.25 5.16 0.98
C GLU A 54 -16.97 6.37 0.06
N ARG A 55 -17.00 7.58 0.63
CA ARG A 55 -16.52 8.77 -0.10
C ARG A 55 -15.01 8.63 -0.32
N TYR A 56 -14.60 8.42 -1.56
CA TYR A 56 -13.20 8.38 -1.94
C TYR A 56 -12.48 9.64 -1.48
N SER A 57 -11.42 9.46 -0.69
CA SER A 57 -10.50 10.51 -0.27
C SER A 57 -9.09 10.10 -0.65
N SER A 58 -8.52 10.75 -1.65
CA SER A 58 -7.19 10.38 -2.15
C SER A 58 -6.11 10.58 -1.10
N SER A 59 -6.20 11.63 -0.26
CA SER A 59 -5.24 11.86 0.82
C SER A 59 -5.22 10.74 1.87
N VAL A 60 -6.38 10.14 2.15
CA VAL A 60 -6.48 8.99 3.06
C VAL A 60 -5.84 7.76 2.42
N LEU A 61 -6.20 7.48 1.16
CA LEU A 61 -5.64 6.35 0.43
C LEU A 61 -4.12 6.44 0.30
N VAL A 62 -3.61 7.64 0.00
CA VAL A 62 -2.19 7.94 -0.07
C VAL A 62 -1.48 7.54 1.23
N GLN A 63 -2.02 7.97 2.38
CA GLN A 63 -1.43 7.67 3.67
C GLN A 63 -1.48 6.17 3.97
N GLU A 64 -2.63 5.51 3.73
CA GLU A 64 -2.78 4.08 3.93
C GLU A 64 -1.81 3.27 3.05
N VAL A 65 -1.61 3.67 1.78
CA VAL A 65 -0.64 3.02 0.89
C VAL A 65 0.79 3.24 1.34
N ALA A 66 1.13 4.45 1.83
CA ALA A 66 2.45 4.72 2.38
C ALA A 66 2.74 3.82 3.60
N GLU A 67 1.75 3.62 4.48
CA GLU A 67 1.86 2.72 5.62
C GLU A 67 2.01 1.26 5.19
N LEU A 68 1.22 0.79 4.21
CA LEU A 68 1.36 -0.55 3.63
C LEU A 68 2.75 -0.78 3.03
N LEU A 69 3.26 0.18 2.25
CA LEU A 69 4.58 0.08 1.63
C LEU A 69 5.69 0.09 2.69
N GLY A 70 5.58 0.95 3.70
CA GLY A 70 6.53 1.02 4.81
C GLY A 70 6.68 -0.33 5.51
N GLN A 71 5.57 -1.00 5.82
CA GLN A 71 5.57 -2.33 6.43
C GLN A 71 6.34 -3.35 5.59
N VAL A 72 6.05 -3.47 4.29
CA VAL A 72 6.69 -4.49 3.43
C VAL A 72 8.17 -4.19 3.18
N MET A 73 8.57 -2.92 3.13
CA MET A 73 9.97 -2.51 3.02
C MET A 73 10.76 -2.86 4.29
N GLU A 74 10.17 -2.60 5.46
CA GLU A 74 10.76 -2.98 6.75
C GLU A 74 10.92 -4.50 6.84
N HIS A 75 9.88 -5.26 6.51
CA HIS A 75 9.92 -6.71 6.51
C HIS A 75 10.97 -7.27 5.54
N ALA A 76 11.07 -6.73 4.32
CA ALA A 76 12.05 -7.17 3.33
C ALA A 76 13.49 -7.00 3.84
N THR A 77 13.74 -5.93 4.60
CA THR A 77 15.03 -5.67 5.24
C THR A 77 15.33 -6.73 6.31
N GLN A 78 14.33 -7.12 7.10
CA GLN A 78 14.48 -8.13 8.16
C GLN A 78 14.63 -9.56 7.61
N VAL A 79 13.95 -9.91 6.51
CA VAL A 79 14.02 -11.26 5.90
C VAL A 79 15.12 -11.41 4.84
N GLY A 80 15.88 -10.35 4.58
CA GLY A 80 17.06 -10.38 3.71
C GLY A 80 16.74 -10.43 2.21
N GLY A 81 15.65 -9.81 1.77
CA GLY A 81 15.35 -9.66 0.34
C GLY A 81 13.87 -9.45 0.02
N TRP A 82 13.59 -9.22 -1.27
CA TRP A 82 12.24 -9.07 -1.80
C TRP A 82 11.53 -10.42 -1.89
N ARG A 83 10.35 -10.51 -1.29
CA ARG A 83 9.45 -11.65 -1.34
C ARG A 83 8.04 -11.15 -1.56
N ASP A 84 7.17 -12.04 -2.03
CA ASP A 84 5.73 -11.78 -2.07
C ASP A 84 5.25 -11.53 -0.64
N GLN A 85 4.53 -10.42 -0.46
CA GLN A 85 4.11 -9.96 0.85
C GLN A 85 2.72 -9.34 0.83
N GLU A 86 1.91 -9.67 1.82
CA GLU A 86 0.69 -8.96 2.16
C GLU A 86 0.96 -7.93 3.24
N ALA A 87 0.28 -6.78 3.14
CA ALA A 87 0.21 -5.81 4.21
C ALA A 87 -1.24 -5.41 4.48
N PHE A 88 -1.45 -4.97 5.72
CA PHE A 88 -2.77 -4.62 6.24
C PHE A 88 -2.65 -3.32 7.05
N VAL A 89 -3.60 -2.42 6.85
CA VAL A 89 -3.76 -1.19 7.63
C VAL A 89 -5.20 -1.14 8.10
N LEU A 90 -5.40 -1.18 9.42
CA LEU A 90 -6.67 -0.85 10.04
C LEU A 90 -6.70 0.65 10.30
N SER A 91 -7.47 1.40 9.52
CA SER A 91 -7.58 2.85 9.64
C SER A 91 -8.82 3.23 10.44
N MET A 92 -8.72 4.33 11.20
CA MET A 92 -9.84 4.92 11.92
C MET A 92 -9.93 6.41 11.63
N HIS A 93 -11.04 6.82 11.02
CA HIS A 93 -11.34 8.22 10.71
C HIS A 93 -12.58 8.67 11.49
N GLY A 94 -12.35 9.36 12.60
CA GLY A 94 -13.41 9.71 13.54
C GLY A 94 -14.00 8.44 14.17
N THR A 95 -15.25 8.10 13.83
CA THR A 95 -15.91 6.87 14.29
C THR A 95 -16.01 5.78 13.24
N HIS A 96 -15.38 5.95 12.08
CA HIS A 96 -15.40 4.95 11.02
C HIS A 96 -14.11 4.14 11.06
N LEU A 97 -14.23 2.82 11.15
CA LEU A 97 -13.11 1.88 11.07
C LEU A 97 -13.12 1.17 9.72
N GLY A 98 -11.97 1.11 9.05
CA GLY A 98 -11.81 0.42 7.77
C GLY A 98 -10.57 -0.48 7.77
N LEU A 99 -10.51 -1.39 6.81
CA LEU A 99 -9.33 -2.16 6.48
C LEU A 99 -8.89 -1.81 5.06
N THR A 100 -7.61 -1.49 4.92
CA THR A 100 -6.92 -1.38 3.64
C THR A 100 -5.86 -2.46 3.56
N THR A 101 -5.79 -3.16 2.44
CA THR A 101 -4.83 -4.25 2.24
C THR A 101 -4.33 -4.28 0.81
N ALA A 102 -3.10 -4.74 0.63
CA ALA A 102 -2.49 -4.94 -0.67
C ALA A 102 -1.58 -6.15 -0.64
N HIS A 103 -1.49 -6.83 -1.78
CA HIS A 103 -0.48 -7.84 -2.07
C HIS A 103 0.63 -7.20 -2.90
N PHE A 104 1.86 -7.36 -2.44
CA PHE A 104 3.07 -6.86 -3.06
C PHE A 104 3.89 -8.04 -3.55
N SER A 105 3.98 -8.23 -4.86
CA SER A 105 4.88 -9.23 -5.41
C SER A 105 6.34 -8.82 -5.20
N ALA A 106 7.24 -9.81 -5.10
CA ALA A 106 8.68 -9.58 -5.01
C ALA A 106 9.19 -8.75 -6.20
N ALA A 107 8.63 -9.00 -7.39
CA ALA A 107 8.94 -8.24 -8.60
C ALA A 107 8.52 -6.77 -8.46
N TYR A 108 7.30 -6.52 -8.00
CA TYR A 108 6.82 -5.16 -7.75
C TYR A 108 7.72 -4.41 -6.77
N LEU A 109 8.07 -5.03 -5.64
CA LEU A 109 8.95 -4.43 -4.63
C LEU A 109 10.35 -4.13 -5.19
N ALA A 110 10.91 -5.05 -5.98
CA ALA A 110 12.19 -4.82 -6.66
C ALA A 110 12.12 -3.62 -7.61
N TYR A 111 10.99 -3.43 -8.33
CA TYR A 111 10.81 -2.29 -9.22
C TYR A 111 10.63 -0.97 -8.48
N VAL A 112 9.87 -0.95 -7.38
CA VAL A 112 9.71 0.24 -6.54
C VAL A 112 11.06 0.74 -6.04
N ASN A 113 11.99 -0.18 -5.76
CA ASN A 113 13.34 0.15 -5.34
C ASN A 113 14.35 0.24 -6.51
N SER A 114 13.86 0.47 -7.74
CA SER A 114 14.68 0.60 -8.95
C SER A 114 14.37 1.90 -9.68
N SER A 115 15.23 2.27 -10.65
CA SER A 115 14.99 3.45 -11.49
C SER A 115 13.93 3.24 -12.58
N MET A 116 13.40 2.02 -12.75
CA MET A 116 12.48 1.69 -13.85
C MET A 116 11.34 0.79 -13.38
N MET A 117 10.10 1.27 -13.51
CA MET A 117 8.90 0.48 -13.24
C MET A 117 8.16 0.14 -14.54
N PRO A 118 7.99 -1.14 -14.91
CA PRO A 118 7.30 -1.54 -16.13
C PRO A 118 5.89 -0.97 -16.21
N GLN A 119 5.43 -0.67 -17.43
CA GLN A 119 4.11 -0.08 -17.64
C GLN A 119 2.95 -1.00 -17.28
N THR A 120 3.19 -2.30 -17.19
CA THR A 120 2.19 -3.32 -16.85
C THR A 120 2.06 -3.53 -15.35
N GLU A 121 3.05 -3.12 -14.55
CA GLU A 121 3.01 -3.33 -13.10
C GLU A 121 1.97 -2.44 -12.43
N ARG A 122 1.23 -3.01 -11.48
CA ARG A 122 0.16 -2.34 -10.74
C ARG A 122 0.15 -2.82 -9.30
N LEU A 123 -0.04 -1.90 -8.36
CA LEU A 123 -0.36 -2.26 -6.98
C LEU A 123 -1.88 -2.28 -6.82
N TRP A 124 -2.42 -3.45 -6.57
CA TRP A 124 -3.85 -3.60 -6.31
C TRP A 124 -4.12 -3.41 -4.84
N VAL A 125 -4.85 -2.34 -4.51
CA VAL A 125 -5.25 -2.02 -3.14
C VAL A 125 -6.72 -2.32 -2.98
N ARG A 126 -7.05 -3.10 -1.94
CA ARG A 126 -8.43 -3.42 -1.55
C ARG A 126 -8.77 -2.65 -0.28
N ARG A 127 -9.98 -2.11 -0.22
CA ARG A 127 -10.53 -1.46 0.96
C ARG A 127 -11.84 -2.11 1.36
N SER A 128 -12.06 -2.29 2.65
CA SER A 128 -13.38 -2.65 3.16
C SER A 128 -14.33 -1.46 3.10
N GLU A 129 -15.62 -1.71 3.28
CA GLU A 129 -16.53 -0.66 3.71
C GLU A 129 -16.07 -0.10 5.07
N ALA A 130 -16.32 1.19 5.31
CA ALA A 130 -16.02 1.82 6.58
C ALA A 130 -17.17 1.59 7.58
N PHE A 131 -16.86 1.00 8.74
CA PHE A 131 -17.84 0.65 9.75
C PHE A 131 -18.04 1.79 10.77
N ASP A 132 -19.23 2.39 10.83
CA ASP A 132 -19.53 3.42 11.83
C ASP A 132 -19.74 2.82 13.24
N LEU A 133 -18.74 3.00 14.10
CA LEU A 133 -18.68 2.53 15.47
C LEU A 133 -19.70 3.20 16.40
N LYS A 134 -20.38 4.27 15.97
CA LYS A 134 -21.53 4.83 16.71
C LYS A 134 -22.71 3.87 16.69
N THR A 135 -22.86 3.09 15.62
CA THR A 135 -23.96 2.14 15.46
C THR A 135 -23.62 0.78 16.06
N ARG A 136 -24.64 0.07 16.57
CA ARG A 136 -24.45 -1.31 17.07
C ARG A 136 -24.00 -2.25 15.95
N SER A 137 -24.57 -2.10 14.75
CA SER A 137 -24.23 -2.91 13.58
C SER A 137 -22.77 -2.68 13.16
N GLY A 138 -22.35 -1.43 13.04
CA GLY A 138 -20.97 -1.07 12.70
C GLY A 138 -19.96 -1.62 13.70
N ARG A 139 -20.23 -1.53 15.01
CA ARG A 139 -19.36 -2.17 16.03
C ARG A 139 -19.26 -3.69 15.87
N ALA A 140 -20.38 -4.36 15.63
CA ALA A 140 -20.38 -5.82 15.44
C ALA A 140 -19.59 -6.23 14.20
N ARG A 141 -19.74 -5.48 13.10
CA ARG A 141 -19.04 -5.74 11.83
C ARG A 141 -17.55 -5.40 11.91
N ALA A 142 -17.19 -4.29 12.58
CA ALA A 142 -15.81 -3.94 12.87
C ALA A 142 -15.12 -5.03 13.72
N LEU A 143 -15.79 -5.52 14.76
CA LEU A 143 -15.26 -6.64 15.57
C LEU A 143 -15.09 -7.91 14.72
N GLN A 144 -16.08 -8.23 13.87
CA GLN A 144 -16.00 -9.37 12.98
C GLN A 144 -14.81 -9.26 12.00
N LEU A 145 -14.56 -8.06 11.46
CA LEU A 145 -13.41 -7.76 10.62
C LEU A 145 -12.10 -8.01 11.40
N SER A 146 -11.97 -7.44 12.61
CA SER A 146 -10.78 -7.60 13.44
C SER A 146 -10.50 -9.07 13.80
N ILE A 147 -11.54 -9.83 14.16
CA ILE A 147 -11.44 -11.27 14.40
C ILE A 147 -11.01 -12.00 13.12
N GLY A 148 -11.61 -11.66 11.97
CA GLY A 148 -11.26 -12.26 10.68
C GLY A 148 -9.79 -12.06 10.30
N ILE A 149 -9.27 -10.85 10.48
CA ILE A 149 -7.84 -10.55 10.27
C ILE A 149 -6.99 -11.37 11.23
N PHE A 150 -7.32 -11.39 12.53
CA PHE A 150 -6.57 -12.15 13.52
C PHE A 150 -6.51 -13.65 13.18
N GLU A 151 -7.66 -14.26 12.85
CA GLU A 151 -7.72 -15.68 12.47
C GLU A 151 -6.94 -15.96 11.17
N TYR A 152 -6.99 -15.04 10.20
CA TYR A 152 -6.21 -15.15 8.97
C TYR A 152 -4.69 -15.11 9.22
N LEU A 153 -4.24 -14.17 10.05
CA LEU A 153 -2.83 -14.08 10.44
C LEU A 153 -2.39 -15.33 11.22
N ARG A 154 -3.26 -15.83 12.10
CA ARG A 154 -3.00 -17.02 12.93
C ARG A 154 -3.00 -18.33 12.12
N SER A 155 -3.67 -18.38 10.98
CA SER A 155 -3.75 -19.60 10.17
C SER A 155 -2.42 -19.93 9.45
N GLY A 156 -1.48 -18.99 9.41
CA GLY A 156 -0.23 -19.12 8.64
C GLY A 156 -0.45 -19.01 7.13
N SER A 157 -1.68 -18.69 6.69
CA SER A 157 -1.99 -18.49 5.26
C SER A 157 -1.59 -17.10 4.77
N ALA A 158 -1.41 -16.15 5.69
CA ALA A 158 -0.97 -14.81 5.37
C ALA A 158 0.47 -14.82 4.84
N GLU A 159 0.69 -14.19 3.69
CA GLU A 159 2.02 -14.03 3.11
C GLU A 159 2.73 -12.85 3.78
N ILE A 160 3.00 -12.92 5.07
CA ILE A 160 3.75 -11.86 5.78
C ILE A 160 5.12 -12.40 6.13
N GLY A 161 6.17 -11.77 5.59
CA GLY A 161 7.55 -12.26 5.73
C GLY A 161 7.95 -12.54 7.18
N LEU A 162 7.54 -11.69 8.13
CA LEU A 162 7.80 -11.88 9.56
C LEU A 162 6.96 -12.96 10.24
N LEU A 163 5.72 -13.20 9.80
CA LEU A 163 4.93 -14.29 10.37
C LEU A 163 5.42 -15.64 9.87
N GLN A 164 5.87 -15.70 8.61
CA GLN A 164 6.45 -16.89 8.02
C GLN A 164 7.72 -17.37 8.73
N THR A 165 8.46 -16.51 9.45
CA THR A 165 9.62 -16.94 10.26
C THR A 165 9.22 -17.53 11.61
N ILE A 166 8.03 -17.20 12.14
CA ILE A 166 7.52 -17.70 13.43
C ILE A 166 6.88 -19.08 13.28
N PHE A 167 6.21 -19.33 12.15
CA PHE A 167 5.50 -20.60 11.89
C PHE A 167 6.35 -21.68 11.19
N GLN A 168 7.66 -21.45 11.04
CA GLN A 168 8.63 -22.47 10.63
C GLN A 168 8.95 -23.43 11.77
#